data_AF-A0A6C1U1P3-F1
#
_entry.id   AF-A0A6C1U1P3-F1
#
_cell.length_a   1.000
_cell.length_b   1.000
_cell.length_c   1.000
_cell.angle_alpha   90.00
_cell.angle_beta   90.00
_cell.angle_gamma   90.00
#
_symmetry.space_group_name_H-M   'P 1'
#
loop_
_entity.id
_entity.type
_entity.pdbx_description
1 polymer ?
#
loop_
_entity_poly.entity_id
_entity_poly.type
_entity_poly.pdbx_seq_one_letter_code
_entity_poly.pdbx_strand_id
1 'polypeptide(L)'
;IKSTEAGLYFGEKAVEIGFADGVTTFFEFINNHKSRSVSMTTIEENYRREILEIIRLCNVSKMPEKIGEFIEQGVSIEKAREVLMELLAERTKKTEILSAILQNSGEELMMQVAKSRAQSNI
;
A
#
# COMPACT_ATOMS: atom_id res chain seq x y z
N ILE A 1 -31.90 5.66 63.63
CA ILE A 1 -30.97 5.14 62.60
C ILE A 1 -31.85 4.38 61.60
N LYS A 2 -32.02 4.87 60.37
CA LYS A 2 -32.84 4.19 59.35
C LYS A 2 -32.04 3.01 58.81
N SER A 3 -32.64 1.82 58.82
CA SER A 3 -32.09 0.55 58.37
C SER A 3 -31.53 0.65 56.95
N THR A 4 -30.22 0.53 56.78
CA THR A 4 -29.60 0.23 55.49
C THR A 4 -29.51 -1.28 55.40
N GLU A 5 -30.50 -1.91 54.78
CA GLU A 5 -30.51 -3.36 54.54
C GLU A 5 -29.89 -3.62 53.16
N ALA A 6 -28.72 -4.25 53.13
CA ALA A 6 -28.10 -4.70 51.90
C ALA A 6 -28.63 -6.10 51.58
N GLY A 7 -29.53 -6.20 50.60
CA GLY A 7 -30.01 -7.47 50.07
C GLY A 7 -29.03 -8.07 49.06
N LEU A 8 -28.79 -9.37 49.14
CA LEU A 8 -28.08 -10.12 48.10
C LEU A 8 -29.08 -10.57 47.04
N TYR A 9 -28.80 -10.28 45.77
CA TYR A 9 -29.62 -10.69 44.63
C TYR A 9 -28.77 -11.47 43.64
N PHE A 10 -29.25 -12.66 43.28
CA PHE A 10 -28.54 -13.58 42.39
C PHE A 10 -29.34 -13.79 41.10
N GLY A 11 -28.63 -13.83 39.97
CA GLY A 11 -29.21 -14.15 38.66
C GLY A 11 -30.35 -13.21 38.26
N GLU A 12 -31.47 -13.77 37.82
CA GLU A 12 -32.62 -13.03 37.27
C GLU A 12 -33.22 -12.03 38.26
N LYS A 13 -33.15 -12.30 39.57
CA LYS A 13 -33.62 -11.35 40.59
C LYS A 13 -32.86 -10.03 40.55
N ALA A 14 -31.58 -10.04 40.16
CA ALA A 14 -30.80 -8.82 39.98
C ALA A 14 -31.24 -8.03 38.73
N VAL A 15 -31.77 -8.74 37.72
CA VAL A 15 -32.32 -8.14 36.50
C VAL A 15 -33.68 -7.50 36.78
N GLU A 16 -34.58 -8.24 37.45
CA GLU A 16 -35.95 -7.79 37.76
C GLU A 16 -35.99 -6.48 38.56
N ILE A 17 -35.09 -6.33 39.53
CA ILE A 17 -34.98 -5.11 40.35
C ILE A 17 -34.17 -3.98 39.68
N GLY A 18 -33.67 -4.21 38.46
CA GLY A 18 -32.95 -3.23 37.68
C GLY A 18 -31.49 -3.01 38.10
N PHE A 19 -30.88 -3.94 38.84
CA PHE A 19 -29.44 -3.88 39.15
C PHE A 19 -28.54 -4.42 38.03
N ALA A 20 -29.06 -5.27 37.14
CA ALA A 20 -28.33 -5.84 36.01
C ALA A 20 -29.18 -5.84 34.74
N ASP A 21 -28.53 -5.76 33.57
CA ASP A 21 -29.22 -5.77 32.27
C ASP A 21 -29.57 -7.20 31.79
N GLY A 22 -28.96 -8.23 32.37
CA GLY A 22 -29.18 -9.61 31.99
C GLY A 22 -28.25 -10.59 32.72
N VAL A 23 -28.50 -11.88 32.52
CA VAL A 23 -27.64 -12.96 33.02
C VAL A 23 -27.02 -13.66 31.81
N THR A 24 -25.69 -13.83 31.83
CA THR A 24 -24.97 -14.54 30.77
C THR A 24 -23.85 -15.38 31.40
N THR A 25 -23.37 -16.36 30.64
CA THR A 25 -22.18 -17.11 31.05
C THR A 25 -20.92 -16.34 30.70
N PHE A 26 -19.82 -16.61 31.42
CA PHE A 26 -18.53 -15.99 31.10
C PHE A 26 -18.10 -16.25 29.65
N PHE A 27 -18.29 -17.47 29.14
CA PHE A 27 -17.90 -17.82 27.78
C PHE A 27 -18.72 -17.08 26.71
N GLU A 28 -20.04 -16.99 26.91
CA GLU A 28 -20.94 -16.26 26.02
C GLU A 28 -20.61 -14.76 26.01
N PHE A 29 -20.37 -14.16 27.18
CA PHE A 29 -19.95 -12.77 27.30
C PHE A 29 -18.66 -12.50 26.51
N ILE A 30 -17.61 -13.30 26.72
CA ILE A 30 -16.34 -13.13 26.01
C ILE A 30 -16.53 -13.28 24.49
N ASN A 31 -17.31 -14.25 24.04
CA ASN A 31 -17.54 -14.46 22.60
C ASN A 31 -18.33 -13.32 21.94
N ASN A 32 -19.38 -12.81 22.60
CA ASN A 32 -20.16 -11.69 22.09
C ASN A 32 -19.32 -10.40 21.98
N HIS A 33 -18.34 -10.23 22.86
CA HIS A 33 -17.46 -9.07 22.87
C HIS A 33 -16.15 -9.28 22.06
N LYS A 34 -15.85 -10.50 21.60
CA LYS A 34 -14.66 -10.82 20.80
C LYS A 34 -14.62 -10.07 19.47
N SER A 35 -15.78 -9.81 18.85
CA SER A 35 -15.88 -9.03 17.61
C SER A 35 -15.52 -7.55 17.78
N ARG A 36 -15.42 -7.05 19.02
CA ARG A 36 -15.01 -5.67 19.32
C ARG A 36 -13.52 -5.55 19.67
N SER A 37 -12.84 -6.68 19.85
CA SER A 37 -11.38 -6.73 19.86
C SER A 37 -10.89 -6.80 18.42
N VAL A 38 -9.96 -5.92 18.03
CA VAL A 38 -9.28 -6.05 16.73
C VAL A 38 -8.65 -7.44 16.70
N SER A 39 -9.21 -8.32 15.87
CA SER A 39 -8.66 -9.66 15.70
C SER A 39 -7.21 -9.53 15.23
N MET A 40 -6.31 -10.31 15.81
CA MET A 40 -4.91 -10.43 15.36
C MET A 40 -4.83 -10.65 13.83
N THR A 41 -5.85 -11.31 13.25
CA THR A 41 -5.96 -11.56 11.80
C THR A 41 -6.09 -10.28 10.98
N THR A 42 -6.75 -9.24 11.48
CA THR A 42 -6.94 -7.98 10.74
C THR A 42 -5.63 -7.21 10.59
N ILE A 43 -4.75 -7.30 11.59
CA ILE A 43 -3.42 -6.67 11.54
C ILE A 43 -2.55 -7.39 10.51
N GLU A 44 -2.52 -8.72 10.54
CA GLU A 44 -1.75 -9.55 9.61
C GLU A 44 -2.21 -9.37 8.15
N GLU A 45 -3.52 -9.29 7.92
CA GLU A 45 -4.10 -8.99 6.59
C GLU A 45 -3.72 -7.59 6.09
N ASN A 46 -3.62 -6.60 6.99
CA ASN A 46 -3.18 -5.25 6.64
C ASN A 46 -1.71 -5.23 6.22
N TYR A 47 -0.82 -5.86 7.00
CA TYR A 47 0.59 -5.99 6.64
C TYR A 47 0.78 -6.71 5.30
N ARG A 48 0.03 -7.79 5.07
CA ARG A 48 0.06 -8.51 3.80
C ARG A 48 -0.37 -7.62 2.63
N ARG A 49 -1.41 -6.80 2.80
CA ARG A 49 -1.83 -5.83 1.77
C ARG A 49 -0.77 -4.77 1.51
N GLU A 50 -0.16 -4.25 2.57
CA GLU A 50 0.87 -3.22 2.48
C GLU A 50 2.11 -3.71 1.72
N ILE A 51 2.59 -4.91 2.05
CA ILE A 51 3.72 -5.54 1.37
C ILE A 51 3.42 -5.76 -0.12
N LEU A 52 2.20 -6.22 -0.47
CA LEU A 52 1.81 -6.42 -1.87
C LEU A 52 1.81 -5.10 -2.66
N GLU A 53 1.44 -3.99 -2.03
CA GLU A 53 1.44 -2.68 -2.67
C GLU A 53 2.86 -2.14 -2.86
N ILE A 54 3.76 -2.35 -1.89
CA ILE A 54 5.18 -2.04 -2.04
C ILE A 54 5.79 -2.81 -3.23
N ILE A 55 5.49 -4.10 -3.34
CA ILE A 55 5.94 -4.93 -4.48
C ILE A 55 5.42 -4.35 -5.80
N ARG A 56 4.14 -3.97 -5.87
CA ARG A 56 3.54 -3.35 -7.07
C ARG A 56 4.23 -2.04 -7.43
N LEU A 57 4.48 -1.16 -6.46
CA LEU A 57 5.17 0.11 -6.67
C LEU A 57 6.58 -0.07 -7.25
N CYS A 58 7.35 -1.00 -6.68
CA CYS A 58 8.71 -1.30 -7.16
C CYS A 58 8.71 -1.88 -8.58
N ASN A 59 7.73 -2.73 -8.90
CA ASN A 59 7.58 -3.30 -10.24
C ASN A 59 7.22 -2.22 -11.29
N VAL A 60 6.26 -1.34 -10.99
CA VAL A 60 5.84 -0.26 -11.90
C VAL A 60 6.97 0.74 -12.15
N SER A 61 7.75 1.04 -11.11
CA SER A 61 8.94 1.90 -11.22
C SER A 61 10.15 1.22 -11.88
N LYS A 62 10.06 -0.08 -12.22
CA LYS A 62 11.15 -0.89 -12.80
C LYS A 62 12.38 -0.98 -11.88
N MET A 63 12.15 -1.07 -10.57
CA MET A 63 13.20 -1.17 -9.53
C MET A 63 12.89 -2.32 -8.53
N PRO A 64 12.81 -3.58 -8.98
CA PRO A 64 12.50 -4.71 -8.11
C PRO A 64 13.57 -4.97 -7.02
N GLU A 65 14.80 -4.53 -7.24
CA GLU A 65 15.90 -4.64 -6.28
C GLU A 65 15.66 -3.89 -4.96
N LYS A 66 14.74 -2.91 -4.96
CA LYS A 66 14.37 -2.12 -3.78
C LYS A 66 13.32 -2.78 -2.88
N ILE A 67 12.67 -3.85 -3.35
CA ILE A 67 11.59 -4.51 -2.60
C ILE A 67 12.10 -5.01 -1.23
N GLY A 68 13.24 -5.70 -1.22
CA GLY A 68 13.82 -6.24 0.02
C GLY A 68 14.14 -5.13 1.03
N GLU A 69 14.78 -4.06 0.56
CA GLU A 69 15.15 -2.90 1.37
C GLU A 69 13.92 -2.25 2.03
N PHE A 70 12.84 -2.02 1.27
CA PHE A 70 11.63 -1.40 1.81
C PHE A 70 10.88 -2.28 2.81
N ILE A 71 10.87 -3.60 2.61
CA ILE A 71 10.24 -4.53 3.55
C ILE A 71 11.07 -4.65 4.83
N GLU A 72 12.39 -4.79 4.72
CA GLU A 72 13.30 -4.89 5.88
C GLU A 72 13.28 -3.63 6.74
N GLN A 73 13.22 -2.45 6.11
CA GLN A 73 13.15 -1.16 6.81
C GLN A 73 11.73 -0.82 7.32
N GLY A 74 10.70 -1.59 6.95
CA GLY A 74 9.31 -1.33 7.34
C GLY A 74 8.78 0.00 6.79
N VAL A 75 9.15 0.35 5.56
CA VAL A 75 8.78 1.62 4.92
C VAL A 75 7.30 1.62 4.55
N SER A 76 6.58 2.70 4.85
CA SER A 76 5.18 2.84 4.43
C SER A 76 5.05 3.02 2.92
N ILE A 77 3.85 2.76 2.38
CA ILE A 77 3.54 2.91 0.96
C ILE A 77 3.85 4.34 0.45
N GLU A 78 3.50 5.35 1.23
CA GLU A 78 3.72 6.76 0.87
C GLU A 78 5.20 7.08 0.78
N LYS A 79 6.00 6.59 1.73
CA LYS A 79 7.43 6.84 1.75
C LYS A 79 8.15 6.09 0.64
N ALA A 80 7.77 4.84 0.38
CA ALA A 80 8.28 4.07 -0.76
C ALA A 80 7.96 4.79 -2.08
N ARG A 81 6.74 5.33 -2.22
CA ARG A 81 6.34 6.11 -3.40
C ARG A 81 7.18 7.39 -3.56
N GLU A 82 7.42 8.13 -2.49
CA GLU A 82 8.26 9.34 -2.49
C GLU A 82 9.68 9.02 -2.96
N VAL A 83 10.33 8.02 -2.34
CA VAL A 83 11.69 7.60 -2.68
C VAL A 83 11.79 7.14 -4.13
N LEU A 84 10.83 6.34 -4.61
CA LEU A 84 10.81 5.89 -6.00
C LEU A 84 10.64 7.07 -6.97
N MET A 85 9.79 8.06 -6.66
CA MET A 85 9.65 9.24 -7.50
C MET A 85 10.94 10.07 -7.56
N GLU A 86 11.64 10.22 -6.43
CA GLU A 86 12.92 10.93 -6.36
C GLU A 86 13.98 10.24 -7.24
N LEU A 87 14.17 8.92 -7.09
CA LEU A 87 15.10 8.14 -7.89
C LEU A 87 14.77 8.18 -9.40
N LEU A 88 13.47 8.11 -9.73
CA LEU A 88 13.03 8.23 -11.12
C LEU A 88 13.32 9.63 -11.68
N ALA A 89 13.11 10.69 -10.89
CA ALA A 89 13.41 12.06 -11.30
C ALA A 89 14.92 12.29 -11.51
N GLU A 90 15.78 11.69 -10.68
CA GLU A 90 17.23 11.73 -10.90
C GLU A 90 17.63 11.00 -12.20
N ARG A 91 17.00 9.85 -12.47
CA ARG A 91 17.23 9.09 -13.70
C ARG A 91 16.81 9.88 -14.94
N THR A 92 15.67 10.57 -14.90
CA THR A 92 15.22 11.40 -16.01
C THR A 92 16.04 12.69 -16.15
N LYS A 93 16.53 13.30 -15.06
CA LYS A 93 17.50 14.40 -15.13
C LYS A 93 18.80 13.98 -15.80
N LYS A 94 19.31 12.77 -15.52
CA LYS A 94 20.50 12.20 -16.19
C LYS A 94 20.23 11.91 -17.67
N THR A 95 18.97 11.63 -18.00
CA THR A 95 18.48 11.47 -19.37
C THR A 95 17.85 12.80 -19.80
N GLU A 96 18.59 13.92 -19.69
CA GLU A 96 18.29 15.12 -20.47
C GLU A 96 17.90 14.63 -21.85
N ILE A 97 16.70 15.00 -22.31
CA ILE A 97 16.14 14.51 -23.55
C ILE A 97 17.09 14.97 -24.65
N LEU A 98 18.08 14.12 -24.96
CA LEU A 98 18.93 14.23 -26.12
C LEU A 98 18.01 13.93 -27.28
N SER A 99 17.20 14.93 -27.63
CA SER A 99 16.68 15.08 -28.96
C SER A 99 17.91 15.25 -29.84
N ALA A 100 18.57 14.14 -30.15
CA ALA A 100 19.34 14.04 -31.35
C ALA A 100 18.30 14.15 -32.46
N ILE A 101 17.95 15.40 -32.80
CA ILE A 101 17.60 15.71 -34.16
C ILE A 101 18.80 15.18 -34.92
N LEU A 102 18.67 14.00 -35.52
CA LEU A 102 19.65 13.50 -36.46
C LEU A 102 19.80 14.65 -37.45
N GLN A 103 20.93 15.35 -37.41
CA GLN A 103 21.21 16.50 -38.29
C GLN A 103 21.38 16.08 -39.75
N ASN A 104 20.85 14.92 -40.16
CA ASN A 104 20.46 14.75 -41.54
C ASN A 104 19.23 15.63 -41.75
N SER A 105 19.49 16.88 -42.15
CA SER A 105 18.47 17.69 -42.79
C SER A 105 17.81 16.82 -43.88
N GLY A 106 16.49 16.94 -44.06
CA GLY A 106 15.79 16.18 -45.09
C GLY A 106 16.42 16.36 -46.48
N GLU A 107 17.13 17.47 -46.70
CA GLU A 107 17.93 17.75 -47.90
C GLU A 107 19.10 16.78 -48.10
N GLU A 108 19.82 16.38 -47.04
CA GLU A 108 20.96 15.46 -47.16
C GLU A 108 20.50 14.03 -47.50
N LEU A 109 19.37 13.59 -46.92
CA LEU A 109 18.73 12.32 -47.29
C LEU A 109 18.22 12.34 -48.74
N MET A 110 17.60 13.45 -49.16
CA MET A 110 17.13 13.62 -50.54
C MET A 110 18.30 13.64 -51.54
N MET A 111 19.43 14.26 -51.18
CA MET A 111 20.63 14.31 -52.00
C MET A 111 21.34 12.94 -52.11
N GLN A 112 21.37 12.14 -51.04
CA GLN A 112 21.87 10.76 -51.09
C GLN A 112 20.99 9.84 -51.96
N VAL A 113 19.66 9.99 -51.89
CA VAL A 113 18.73 9.21 -52.72
C VAL A 113 18.89 9.59 -54.21
N ALA A 114 19.03 10.89 -54.51
CA ALA A 114 19.27 11.34 -55.89
C ALA A 114 20.60 10.82 -56.45
N LYS A 115 21.67 10.87 -55.65
CA LYS A 115 23.01 10.38 -56.04
C LYS A 115 23.02 8.87 -56.28
N SER A 116 22.34 8.10 -55.44
CA SER A 116 22.21 6.64 -55.59
C SER A 116 21.47 6.27 -56.89
N ARG A 117 20.43 7.02 -57.27
CA ARG A 117 19.70 6.81 -58.53
C ARG A 117 20.54 7.15 -59.76
N ALA A 118 21.38 8.17 -59.69
CA ALA A 118 22.27 8.54 -60.79
C ALA A 118 23.39 7.51 -61.02
N GLN A 119 23.88 6.87 -59.95
CA GLN A 119 24.95 5.86 -60.03
C GLN A 119 24.47 4.45 -60.42
N SER A 120 23.17 4.17 -60.29
CA SER A 120 22.56 2.90 -60.68
C SER A 120 22.27 2.77 -62.19
N ASN A 121 22.54 3.82 -62.99
CA ASN A 121 22.27 3.86 -64.44
C ASN A 121 23.55 3.73 -65.30
N ILE A 122 24.57 3.02 -64.79
CA ILE A 122 25.73 2.56 -65.58
C ILE A 122 25.76 1.03 -65.54
#